data_AF-A0A5N5P0V5-F1
#
_entry.id   AF-A0A5N5P0V5-F1
#
_cell.length_a   1.000
_cell.length_b   1.000
_cell.length_c   1.000
_cell.angle_alpha   90.00
_cell.angle_beta   90.00
_cell.angle_gamma   90.00
#
_symmetry.space_group_name_H-M   'P 1'
#
loop_
_entity.id
_entity.type
_entity.pdbx_description
1 polymer ?
#
loop_
_entity_poly.entity_id
_entity_poly.type
_entity_poly.pdbx_seq_one_letter_code
_entity_poly.pdbx_strand_id
1 'polypeptide(L)'
;MVPIRNGRGAARSKNRKLRDSKLTRSMKRIRADMVKINEGQERIRAGQKEAREKFEEISKETAKLKEETNIISKQSAANQVRLDLMLQIVKARSENDAPKDAALTQILRALINGEAEPELKQAPRGEARTRLIT
;
A
#
# COMPACT_ATOMS: atom_id res chain seq x y z
N MET A 1 -25.34 72.66 50.85
CA MET A 1 -25.97 71.70 49.91
C MET A 1 -24.88 71.19 48.97
N VAL A 2 -24.42 69.95 49.12
CA VAL A 2 -23.34 69.37 48.31
C VAL A 2 -23.95 68.37 47.32
N PRO A 3 -23.66 68.43 46.01
CA PRO A 3 -24.28 67.55 45.04
C PRO A 3 -23.68 66.14 45.14
N ILE A 4 -24.54 65.14 45.32
CA ILE A 4 -24.15 63.73 45.24
C ILE A 4 -23.85 63.41 43.77
N ARG A 5 -22.56 63.27 43.43
CA ARG A 5 -22.11 62.87 42.09
C ARG A 5 -22.55 61.43 41.81
N ASN A 6 -23.45 61.27 40.83
CA ASN A 6 -23.85 59.99 40.23
C ASN A 6 -22.71 59.35 39.38
N GLY A 7 -21.54 59.11 39.96
CA GLY A 7 -20.39 58.49 39.27
C GLY A 7 -20.52 56.98 39.04
N ARG A 8 -21.36 56.29 39.81
CA ARG A 8 -21.48 54.82 39.80
C ARG A 8 -22.15 54.28 38.52
N GLY A 9 -23.14 54.97 37.97
CA GLY A 9 -23.82 54.57 36.73
C GLY A 9 -22.95 54.71 35.49
N ALA A 10 -22.17 55.79 35.41
CA ALA A 10 -21.26 56.05 34.30
C ALA A 10 -20.09 55.04 34.25
N ALA A 11 -19.52 54.67 35.41
CA ALA A 11 -18.48 53.66 35.50
C ALA A 11 -18.99 52.26 35.10
N ARG A 12 -20.22 51.90 35.51
CA ARG A 12 -20.86 50.61 35.17
C ARG A 12 -21.15 50.48 33.67
N SER A 13 -21.57 51.58 33.02
CA SER A 13 -21.78 51.65 31.57
C SER A 13 -20.47 51.54 30.77
N LYS A 14 -19.39 52.23 31.21
CA LYS A 14 -18.05 52.11 30.60
C LYS A 14 -17.50 50.68 30.69
N ASN A 15 -17.63 50.03 31.84
CA ASN A 15 -17.21 48.62 32.01
C ASN A 15 -17.99 47.65 31.12
N ARG A 16 -19.29 47.88 30.89
CA ARG A 16 -20.09 47.07 29.95
C ARG A 16 -19.58 47.24 28.52
N LYS A 17 -19.36 48.48 28.05
CA LYS A 17 -18.83 48.74 26.70
C LYS A 17 -17.45 48.11 26.47
N LEU A 18 -16.57 48.13 27.47
CA LEU A 18 -15.25 47.48 27.38
C LEU A 18 -15.36 45.95 27.24
N ARG A 19 -16.27 45.33 28.00
CA ARG A 19 -16.54 43.89 27.90
C ARG A 19 -17.12 43.52 26.53
N ASP A 20 -18.09 44.28 26.04
CA ASP A 20 -18.70 44.05 24.72
C ASP A 20 -17.68 44.24 23.59
N SER A 21 -16.78 45.22 23.71
CA SER A 21 -15.67 45.43 22.77
C SER A 21 -14.68 44.25 22.79
N LYS A 22 -14.32 43.76 23.99
CA LYS A 22 -13.45 42.58 24.14
C LYS A 22 -14.08 41.34 23.53
N LEU A 23 -15.37 41.09 23.80
CA LEU A 23 -16.12 39.98 23.22
C LEU A 23 -16.16 40.07 21.70
N THR A 24 -16.46 41.24 21.14
CA THR A 24 -16.49 41.47 19.68
C THR A 24 -15.13 41.16 19.05
N ARG A 25 -14.03 41.60 19.68
CA ARG A 25 -12.67 41.29 19.21
C ARG A 25 -12.38 39.79 19.27
N SER A 26 -12.77 39.10 20.33
CA SER A 26 -12.61 37.65 20.45
C SER A 26 -13.42 36.91 19.38
N MET A 27 -14.67 37.30 19.13
CA MET A 27 -15.50 36.69 18.08
C MET A 27 -14.90 36.90 16.69
N LYS A 28 -14.31 38.07 16.40
CA LYS A 28 -13.60 38.30 15.13
C LYS A 28 -12.40 37.38 14.96
N ARG A 29 -11.61 37.16 16.03
CA ARG A 29 -10.46 36.23 15.98
C ARG A 29 -10.92 34.80 15.74
N ILE A 30 -11.92 34.33 16.49
CA ILE A 30 -12.48 32.99 16.32
C ILE A 30 -12.96 32.76 14.89
N ARG A 31 -13.67 33.73 14.29
CA ARG A 31 -14.11 33.63 12.89
C ARG A 31 -12.93 33.55 11.93
N ALA A 32 -11.88 34.34 12.13
CA ALA A 32 -10.68 34.29 11.30
C ALA A 32 -9.95 32.95 11.43
N ASP A 33 -9.85 32.40 12.64
CA ASP A 33 -9.23 31.10 12.89
C ASP A 33 -10.05 29.96 12.27
N MET A 34 -11.39 30.03 12.34
CA MET A 34 -12.28 29.08 11.67
C MET A 34 -12.06 29.03 10.16
N VAL A 35 -11.89 30.19 9.51
CA VAL A 35 -11.60 30.26 8.07
C VAL A 35 -10.28 29.56 7.76
N LYS A 36 -9.21 29.85 8.51
CA LYS A 36 -7.90 29.21 8.33
C LYS A 36 -7.94 27.70 8.55
N ILE A 37 -8.69 27.26 9.56
CA ILE A 37 -8.89 25.82 9.83
C ILE A 37 -9.60 25.18 8.63
N ASN A 38 -10.64 25.82 8.10
CA ASN A 38 -11.37 25.30 6.95
C ASN A 38 -10.47 25.16 5.71
N GLU A 39 -9.66 26.18 5.40
CA GLU A 39 -8.66 26.12 4.32
C GLU A 39 -7.61 25.03 4.55
N GLY A 40 -7.19 24.82 5.80
CA GLY A 40 -6.33 23.71 6.19
C GLY A 40 -6.99 22.34 5.91
N GLN A 41 -8.25 22.18 6.30
CA GLN A 41 -9.01 20.94 6.10
C GLN A 41 -9.21 20.62 4.61
N GLU A 42 -9.51 21.63 3.79
CA GLU A 42 -9.64 21.44 2.34
C GLU A 42 -8.33 20.95 1.70
N ARG A 43 -7.18 21.53 2.09
CA ARG A 43 -5.87 21.07 1.63
C ARG A 43 -5.57 19.63 2.06
N ILE A 44 -5.92 19.27 3.30
CA ILE A 44 -5.75 17.90 3.80
C ILE A 44 -6.61 16.93 2.98
N ARG A 45 -7.88 17.25 2.72
CA ARG A 45 -8.78 16.40 1.92
C ARG A 45 -8.26 16.21 0.50
N ALA A 46 -7.78 17.28 -0.13
CA ALA A 46 -7.19 17.21 -1.47
C ALA A 46 -5.96 16.30 -1.49
N GLY A 47 -5.04 16.47 -0.52
CA GLY A 47 -3.85 15.61 -0.41
C GLY A 47 -4.19 14.15 -0.12
N GLN A 48 -5.19 13.89 0.72
CA GLN A 48 -5.68 12.52 0.98
C GLN A 48 -6.27 11.87 -0.26
N LYS A 49 -7.02 12.63 -1.07
CA LYS A 49 -7.58 12.14 -2.33
C LYS A 49 -6.47 11.76 -3.32
N GLU A 50 -5.49 12.65 -3.52
CA GLU A 50 -4.34 12.38 -4.39
C GLU A 50 -3.55 11.16 -3.93
N ALA A 51 -3.27 11.06 -2.63
CA ALA A 51 -2.57 9.91 -2.07
C ALA A 51 -3.34 8.61 -2.33
N ARG A 52 -4.66 8.61 -2.15
CA ARG A 52 -5.51 7.44 -2.40
C ARG A 52 -5.47 7.00 -3.87
N GLU A 53 -5.54 7.95 -4.79
CA GLU A 53 -5.46 7.68 -6.24
C GLU A 53 -4.12 7.02 -6.59
N LYS A 54 -3.01 7.56 -6.08
CA LYS A 54 -1.66 6.98 -6.26
C LYS A 54 -1.55 5.57 -5.67
N PHE A 55 -2.08 5.35 -4.47
CA PHE A 55 -2.07 4.01 -3.86
C PHE A 55 -2.90 3.00 -4.64
N GLU A 56 -4.01 3.42 -5.26
CA GLU A 56 -4.82 2.55 -6.10
C GLU A 56 -4.08 2.14 -7.37
N GLU A 57 -3.37 3.07 -8.02
CA GLU A 57 -2.52 2.79 -9.17
C GLU A 57 -1.40 1.80 -8.83
N ILE A 58 -0.66 2.06 -7.73
CA ILE A 58 0.38 1.16 -7.23
C ILE A 58 -0.18 -0.22 -6.93
N SER A 59 -1.37 -0.30 -6.34
CA SER A 59 -2.01 -1.59 -6.02
C SER A 59 -2.35 -2.38 -7.28
N LYS A 60 -2.85 -1.71 -8.32
CA LYS A 60 -3.14 -2.32 -9.62
C LYS A 60 -1.86 -2.83 -10.29
N GLU A 61 -0.79 -2.05 -10.29
CA GLU A 61 0.50 -2.47 -10.85
C GLU A 61 1.10 -3.64 -10.07
N THR A 62 1.08 -3.58 -8.73
CA THR A 62 1.56 -4.66 -7.87
C THR A 62 0.81 -5.97 -8.12
N ALA A 63 -0.50 -5.91 -8.35
CA ALA A 63 -1.30 -7.10 -8.69
C ALA A 63 -0.87 -7.72 -10.02
N LYS A 64 -0.59 -6.90 -11.04
CA LYS A 64 -0.08 -7.37 -12.34
C LYS A 64 1.30 -8.01 -12.20
N LEU A 65 2.23 -7.32 -11.54
CA LEU A 65 3.59 -7.83 -11.30
C LEU A 65 3.58 -9.17 -10.55
N LYS A 66 2.67 -9.32 -9.59
CA LYS A 66 2.51 -10.58 -8.85
C LYS A 66 2.05 -11.72 -9.76
N GLU A 67 1.13 -11.46 -10.68
CA GLU A 67 0.65 -12.47 -11.63
C GLU A 67 1.75 -12.85 -12.64
N GLU A 68 2.42 -11.86 -13.22
CA GLU A 68 3.55 -12.08 -14.13
C GLU A 68 4.67 -12.88 -13.45
N THR A 69 5.02 -12.53 -12.21
CA THR A 69 6.01 -13.25 -11.41
C THR A 69 5.59 -14.70 -11.15
N ASN A 70 4.30 -14.94 -10.90
CA ASN A 70 3.77 -16.29 -10.68
C ASN A 70 3.89 -17.14 -11.95
N ILE A 71 3.55 -16.57 -13.11
CA ILE A 71 3.71 -17.23 -14.42
C ILE A 71 5.17 -17.57 -14.66
N ILE A 72 6.08 -16.60 -14.50
CA ILE A 72 7.52 -16.81 -14.67
C ILE A 72 8.02 -17.88 -13.71
N SER A 73 7.63 -17.83 -12.43
CA SER A 73 8.06 -18.81 -11.43
C SER A 73 7.65 -20.24 -11.81
N LYS A 74 6.40 -20.43 -12.27
CA LYS A 74 5.91 -21.73 -12.76
C LYS A 74 6.70 -22.21 -13.97
N GLN A 75 6.93 -21.33 -14.95
CA GLN A 75 7.72 -21.65 -16.14
C GLN A 75 9.18 -21.96 -15.80
N SER A 76 9.79 -21.21 -14.89
CA SER A 76 11.15 -21.45 -14.42
C SER A 76 11.26 -22.82 -13.75
N ALA A 77 10.33 -23.19 -12.88
CA ALA A 77 10.30 -24.51 -12.25
C ALA A 77 10.09 -25.64 -13.26
N ALA A 78 9.17 -25.47 -14.23
CA ALA A 78 8.98 -26.42 -15.31
C ALA A 78 10.27 -26.61 -16.15
N ASN A 79 10.98 -25.52 -16.42
CA ASN A 79 12.24 -25.56 -17.14
C ASN A 79 13.36 -26.25 -16.33
N GLN A 80 13.40 -26.08 -15.01
CA GLN A 80 14.35 -26.82 -14.16
C GLN A 80 14.13 -28.34 -14.28
N VAL A 81 12.88 -28.81 -14.20
CA VAL A 81 12.56 -30.24 -14.39
C VAL A 81 13.00 -30.74 -15.77
N ARG A 82 12.77 -29.96 -16.82
CA ARG A 82 13.20 -30.30 -18.19
C ARG A 82 14.73 -30.38 -18.29
N LEU A 83 15.46 -29.43 -17.71
CA LEU A 83 16.93 -29.42 -17.71
C LEU A 83 17.49 -30.61 -16.95
N ASP A 84 16.93 -30.95 -15.79
CA ASP A 84 17.34 -32.11 -15.00
C ASP A 84 17.15 -33.41 -15.79
N LEU A 85 16.02 -33.56 -16.49
CA LEU A 85 15.78 -34.70 -17.38
C LEU A 85 16.78 -34.75 -18.53
N MET A 86 17.05 -33.60 -19.18
CA MET A 86 18.04 -33.52 -20.25
C MET A 86 19.43 -33.95 -19.77
N LEU A 87 19.83 -33.55 -18.55
CA LEU A 87 21.09 -33.96 -17.97
C LEU A 87 21.13 -35.47 -17.67
N GLN A 88 20.03 -36.03 -17.14
CA GLN A 88 19.92 -37.47 -16.89
C GLN A 88 19.96 -38.31 -18.17
N ILE A 89 19.39 -37.80 -19.27
CA ILE A 89 19.48 -38.41 -20.60
C ILE A 89 20.92 -38.46 -21.07
N VAL A 90 21.64 -37.33 -21.00
CA VAL A 90 23.06 -37.26 -21.37
C VAL A 90 23.88 -38.27 -20.55
N LYS A 91 23.59 -38.38 -19.25
CA LYS A 91 24.22 -39.37 -18.37
C LYS A 91 23.92 -40.81 -18.80
N ALA A 92 22.65 -41.17 -19.01
CA ALA A 92 22.26 -42.51 -19.44
C ALA A 92 22.94 -42.91 -20.76
N ARG A 93 23.03 -41.98 -21.71
CA ARG A 93 23.78 -42.19 -22.96
C ARG A 93 25.27 -42.41 -22.74
N SER A 94 25.89 -41.64 -21.85
CA SER A 94 27.30 -41.82 -21.51
C SER A 94 27.59 -43.18 -20.83
N GLU A 95 26.59 -43.72 -20.14
CA GLU A 95 26.63 -45.03 -19.47
C GLU A 95 26.18 -46.18 -20.39
N ASN A 96 25.83 -45.91 -21.65
CA ASN A 96 25.21 -46.85 -22.60
C ASN A 96 23.92 -47.52 -22.06
N ASP A 97 23.18 -46.85 -21.17
CA ASP A 97 21.90 -47.34 -20.63
C ASP A 97 20.73 -46.96 -21.56
N ALA A 98 20.56 -47.75 -22.62
CA ALA A 98 19.54 -47.53 -23.64
C ALA A 98 18.08 -47.58 -23.11
N PRO A 99 17.70 -48.50 -22.19
CA PRO A 99 16.36 -48.50 -21.60
C PRO A 99 16.04 -47.19 -20.87
N LYS A 100 17.00 -46.67 -20.09
CA LYS A 100 16.81 -45.45 -19.32
C LYS A 100 16.79 -44.20 -20.20
N ASP A 101 17.65 -44.12 -21.22
CA ASP A 101 17.61 -43.04 -22.21
C ASP A 101 16.24 -42.98 -22.91
N ALA A 102 15.74 -44.13 -23.37
CA ALA A 102 14.43 -44.21 -24.03
C ALA A 102 13.29 -43.75 -23.13
N ALA A 103 13.27 -44.21 -21.87
CA ALA A 103 12.25 -43.82 -20.89
C ALA A 103 12.29 -42.31 -20.59
N LEU A 104 13.47 -41.77 -20.27
CA LEU A 104 13.62 -40.34 -19.96
C LEU A 104 13.30 -39.45 -21.16
N THR A 105 13.68 -39.86 -22.38
CA THR A 105 13.36 -39.15 -23.61
C THR A 105 11.86 -39.10 -23.88
N GLN A 106 11.13 -40.20 -23.61
CA GLN A 106 9.66 -40.20 -23.71
C GLN A 106 9.02 -39.26 -22.68
N ILE A 107 9.50 -39.27 -21.42
CA ILE A 107 9.01 -38.36 -20.37
C ILE A 107 9.24 -36.89 -20.76
N LEU A 108 10.45 -36.55 -21.24
CA LEU A 108 10.77 -35.20 -21.68
C LEU A 108 9.85 -34.75 -22.83
N ARG A 109 9.57 -35.64 -23.79
CA ARG A 109 8.64 -35.35 -24.90
C ARG A 109 7.23 -35.05 -24.39
N ALA A 110 6.70 -35.85 -23.46
CA ALA A 110 5.40 -35.60 -22.85
C ALA A 110 5.35 -34.23 -22.13
N LEU A 111 6.39 -33.87 -21.39
CA LEU A 111 6.48 -32.57 -20.70
C LEU A 111 6.61 -31.36 -21.64
N ILE A 112 7.21 -31.53 -22.82
CA ILE A 112 7.29 -30.47 -23.83
C ILE A 112 5.95 -30.30 -24.53
N ASN A 113 5.25 -31.39 -24.79
CA ASN A 113 3.92 -31.38 -25.42
C ASN A 113 2.80 -30.92 -24.47
N GLY A 114 3.08 -30.78 -23.17
CA GLY A 114 2.08 -30.43 -22.17
C GLY A 114 1.17 -31.59 -21.77
N GLU A 115 1.58 -32.83 -22.06
CA GLU A 115 0.86 -34.07 -21.72
C GLU A 115 1.13 -34.51 -20.26
N ALA A 116 2.05 -33.83 -19.56
CA ALA A 116 2.39 -34.04 -18.15
C ALA A 116 2.69 -32.70 -17.45
N GLU A 117 2.27 -32.57 -16.18
CA GLU A 117 2.57 -31.40 -15.34
C GLU A 117 3.83 -31.67 -14.49
N PRO A 118 4.77 -30.72 -14.39
CA PRO A 118 5.91 -30.84 -13.48
C PRO A 118 5.43 -30.69 -12.03
N GLU A 119 5.66 -31.70 -11.20
CA GLU A 119 5.32 -31.64 -9.76
C GLU A 119 6.07 -30.48 -9.06
N LEU A 120 5.34 -29.39 -8.80
CA LEU A 120 5.81 -28.23 -8.05
C LEU A 120 5.74 -28.51 -6.55
N LYS A 121 6.86 -28.91 -5.93
CA LYS A 121 6.99 -28.77 -4.46
C LYS A 121 7.00 -27.28 -4.13
N GLN A 122 5.89 -26.77 -3.59
CA GLN A 122 5.79 -25.38 -3.16
C GLN A 122 6.87 -25.08 -2.11
N ALA A 123 7.81 -24.19 -2.43
CA ALA A 123 8.72 -23.64 -1.44
C ALA A 123 7.91 -22.86 -0.38
N PRO A 124 8.25 -22.95 0.92
CA PRO A 124 7.55 -22.20 1.95
C PRO A 124 7.69 -20.70 1.65
N ARG A 125 6.56 -20.05 1.38
CA ARG A 125 6.52 -18.60 1.19
C ARG A 125 6.98 -17.95 2.50
N GLY A 126 8.11 -17.24 2.43
CA GLY A 126 8.64 -16.46 3.54
C GLY A 126 7.54 -15.59 4.15
N GLU A 127 7.30 -15.81 5.44
CA GLU A 127 6.37 -15.04 6.25
C GLU A 127 6.79 -13.56 6.19
N ALA A 128 6.03 -12.76 5.45
CA ALA A 128 6.11 -11.32 5.52
C ALA A 128 5.65 -10.89 6.92
N ARG A 129 6.60 -10.79 7.87
CA ARG A 129 6.40 -10.13 9.15
C ARG A 129 6.12 -8.65 8.90
N THR A 130 4.85 -8.30 8.72
CA THR A 130 4.40 -6.91 8.85
C THR A 130 4.58 -6.52 10.32
N ARG A 131 5.68 -5.83 10.63
CA ARG A 131 5.78 -5.12 11.90
C ARG A 131 4.77 -3.97 11.84
N LEU A 132 3.68 -4.11 12.58
CA LEU A 132 2.87 -2.98 13.04
C LEU A 132 3.83 -2.03 13.78
N ILE A 133 4.06 -0.86 13.20
CA ILE A 133 4.74 0.22 13.90
C ILE A 133 3.67 0.85 14.80
N THR A 134 3.99 0.82 16.10
CA THR A 134 3.22 1.34 17.24
C THR A 134 2.81 2.80 17.07
#